data_AF-A0A2E7XEY7-F1
#
_entry.id   AF-A0A2E7XEY7-F1
#
_cell.length_a   1.000
_cell.length_b   1.000
_cell.length_c   1.000
_cell.angle_alpha   90.00
_cell.angle_beta   90.00
_cell.angle_gamma   90.00
#
_symmetry.space_group_name_H-M   'P 1'
#
loop_
_entity.id
_entity.type
_entity.pdbx_description
1 polymer ?
#
loop_
_entity_poly.entity_id
_entity_poly.type
_entity_poly.pdbx_seq_one_letter_code
_entity_poly.pdbx_strand_id
1 'polypeptide(L)' 'MQGRFDSYSVNGPLWADVTHVNYYNHERYHELLDNLVPEAVFYGRGEAILKQRKLIKQNTFAMQRQMHYANHMKKRT' A
#
# COMPACT_ATOMS: atom_id res chain seq x y z
N MET A 1 44.78 -11.12 12.95
CA MET A 1 43.47 -11.78 13.20
C MET A 1 42.39 -10.97 12.52
N GLN A 2 41.36 -11.68 12.05
CA GLN A 2 40.23 -11.30 11.21
C GLN A 2 39.55 -9.97 11.60
N GLY A 3 39.23 -9.15 10.59
CA GLY A 3 38.38 -7.97 10.74
C GLY A 3 36.93 -8.34 11.04
N ARG A 4 36.27 -7.52 11.86
CA ARG A 4 34.83 -7.56 12.09
C ARG A 4 34.27 -6.18 11.73
N PHE A 5 33.52 -6.14 10.63
CA PHE A 5 32.84 -4.96 10.13
C PHE A 5 31.56 -4.79 10.94
N ASP A 6 31.69 -4.27 12.16
CA ASP A 6 30.53 -4.04 13.01
C ASP A 6 29.92 -2.67 12.70
N SER A 7 28.85 -2.78 11.91
CA SER A 7 27.69 -1.91 11.71
C SER A 7 27.71 -0.54 12.40
N TYR A 8 27.56 0.50 11.58
CA TYR A 8 27.11 1.84 11.92
C TYR A 8 26.26 1.92 13.20
N SER A 9 26.73 2.66 14.20
CA SER A 9 26.01 3.81 14.78
C SER A 9 26.57 4.14 16.15
N VAL A 10 27.33 5.23 16.25
CA VAL A 10 27.74 5.79 17.53
C VAL A 10 27.75 7.31 17.35
N ASN A 11 26.82 7.98 18.04
CA ASN A 11 26.78 9.42 18.38
C ASN A 11 25.64 10.28 17.79
N GLY A 12 24.39 9.87 18.02
CA GLY A 12 23.20 10.73 18.02
C GLY A 12 22.06 10.01 18.75
N PRO A 13 21.13 10.70 19.43
CA PRO A 13 20.19 10.02 20.31
C PRO A 13 19.27 9.07 19.54
N LEU A 14 19.42 7.78 19.83
CA LEU A 14 18.64 6.66 19.28
C LEU A 14 17.12 6.90 19.29
N TRP A 15 16.63 7.74 20.21
CA TRP A 15 15.22 8.03 20.39
C TRP A 15 14.61 8.94 19.30
N ALA A 16 15.41 9.76 18.62
CA ALA A 16 14.89 10.69 17.61
C ALA A 16 14.55 9.99 16.26
N ASP A 17 15.14 8.83 15.99
CA ASP A 17 14.87 8.00 14.80
C ASP A 17 13.67 7.07 15.03
N VAL A 18 13.58 6.49 16.24
CA VAL A 18 12.43 5.67 16.65
C VAL A 18 11.15 6.50 16.65
N THR A 19 11.17 7.78 17.05
CA THR A 19 9.97 8.64 17.05
C THR A 19 9.49 9.01 15.66
N HIS A 20 10.37 9.14 14.66
CA HIS A 20 9.96 9.41 13.27
C HIS A 20 9.37 8.16 12.61
N VAL A 21 9.96 6.98 12.81
CA VAL A 21 9.36 5.69 12.42
C VAL A 21 8.03 5.47 13.14
N ASN A 22 7.95 5.81 14.42
CA ASN A 22 6.73 5.71 15.20
C ASN A 22 5.65 6.70 14.71
N TYR A 23 6.00 7.94 14.37
CA TYR A 23 5.08 8.94 13.82
C TYR A 23 4.58 8.59 12.40
N TYR A 24 5.47 8.07 11.53
CA TYR A 24 5.11 7.49 10.23
C TYR A 24 4.23 6.23 10.38
N ASN A 25 4.47 5.41 11.40
CA ASN A 25 3.71 4.21 11.71
C ASN A 25 2.37 4.48 12.42
N HIS A 26 2.24 5.58 13.17
CA HIS A 26 1.14 5.75 14.12
C HIS A 26 0.23 6.98 13.89
N GLU A 27 0.64 8.04 13.17
CA GLU A 27 -0.17 9.27 13.19
C GLU A 27 -0.99 9.60 11.94
N ARG A 28 -0.53 9.43 10.67
CA ARG A 28 -1.45 9.56 9.49
C ARG A 28 -0.92 9.42 8.05
N TYR A 29 0.33 9.05 7.81
CA TYR A 29 0.89 9.21 6.45
C TYR A 29 0.25 8.30 5.38
N HIS A 30 -0.36 7.18 5.78
CA HIS A 30 -1.00 6.24 4.86
C HIS A 30 -2.38 6.66 4.34
N GLU A 31 -3.04 7.63 4.98
CA GLU A 31 -4.31 8.18 4.51
C GLU A 31 -4.13 9.00 3.21
N LEU A 32 -2.94 9.55 2.97
CA LEU A 32 -2.59 10.33 1.77
C LEU A 32 -1.94 9.48 0.65
N LEU A 33 -1.52 8.26 0.96
CA LEU A 33 -0.81 7.37 0.02
C LEU A 33 -1.71 6.29 -0.60
N ASP A 34 -3.04 6.52 -0.67
CA ASP A 34 -4.00 5.53 -1.18
C ASP A 34 -3.86 4.13 -0.51
N ASN A 35 -3.46 4.09 0.76
CA ASN A 35 -3.15 2.86 1.50
C ASN A 35 -2.08 2.00 0.80
N LEU A 36 -1.07 2.64 0.21
CA LEU A 36 0.14 1.98 -0.26
C LEU A 36 1.05 1.66 0.91
N VAL A 37 1.63 0.46 0.87
CA VAL A 37 2.65 0.04 1.82
C VAL A 37 3.88 0.95 1.64
N PRO A 38 4.50 1.47 2.72
CA PRO A 38 5.63 2.38 2.61
C PRO A 38 6.81 1.77 1.85
N GLU A 39 6.98 0.45 1.91
CA GLU A 39 7.93 -0.30 1.08
C GLU A 39 7.66 -0.12 -0.43
N ALA A 40 6.40 -0.13 -0.86
CA ALA A 40 6.03 0.08 -2.26
C ALA A 40 6.25 1.52 -2.70
N VAL A 41 6.12 2.49 -1.79
CA VAL A 41 6.47 3.89 -2.05
C VAL A 41 7.99 4.05 -2.13
N PHE A 42 8.72 3.44 -1.18
CA PHE A 42 10.18 3.45 -1.11
C PHE A 42 10.82 2.85 -2.36
N TYR A 43 10.31 1.71 -2.84
CA TYR A 43 10.80 1.08 -4.08
C TYR A 43 10.12 1.60 -5.35
N GLY A 44 9.32 2.68 -5.29
CA GLY A 44 8.70 3.31 -6.47
C GLY A 44 7.66 2.44 -7.20
N ARG A 45 7.11 1.41 -6.54
CA ARG A 45 6.08 0.50 -7.09
C ARG A 45 4.65 1.00 -6.89
N GLY A 46 4.46 2.13 -6.19
CA GLY A 46 3.15 2.67 -5.83
C GLY A 46 2.18 2.83 -7.00
N GLU A 47 2.62 3.51 -8.06
CA GLU A 47 1.80 3.77 -9.26
C GLU A 47 1.33 2.50 -9.96
N ALA A 48 2.19 1.48 -10.05
CA ALA A 48 1.82 0.20 -10.65
C ALA A 48 0.71 -0.49 -9.86
N ILE A 49 0.78 -0.45 -8.53
CA ILE A 49 -0.23 -1.02 -7.63
C ILE A 49 -1.55 -0.26 -7.78
N LEU A 50 -1.53 1.07 -7.81
CA LEU A 50 -2.74 1.88 -7.97
C LEU A 50 -3.41 1.64 -9.33
N LYS A 51 -2.62 1.56 -10.41
CA LYS A 51 -3.13 1.25 -11.75
C LYS A 51 -3.79 -0.13 -11.79
N GLN A 52 -3.16 -1.14 -11.19
CA GLN A 52 -3.74 -2.48 -11.13
C GLN A 52 -5.04 -2.51 -10.31
N ARG A 53 -5.08 -1.82 -9.16
CA ARG A 53 -6.30 -1.70 -8.35
C ARG A 53 -7.44 -1.04 -9.13
N LYS A 54 -7.16 0.02 -9.89
CA LYS A 54 -8.15 0.69 -10.73
C LYS A 54 -8.76 -0.24 -11.77
N LEU A 55 -7.92 -1.03 -12.46
CA LEU A 55 -8.38 -2.00 -13.46
C LEU A 55 -9.27 -3.09 -12.84
N ILE A 56 -8.84 -3.65 -11.71
CA ILE A 56 -9.63 -4.65 -10.98
C ILE A 56 -11.00 -4.07 -10.59
N LYS A 57 -11.02 -2.87 -10.00
CA LYS A 57 -12.27 -2.19 -9.60
C LYS A 57 -13.22 -1.98 -10.78
N GLN A 58 -12.70 -1.54 -11.93
CA GLN A 58 -13.49 -1.38 -13.15
C GLN A 58 -14.09 -2.70 -13.64
N ASN A 59 -13.28 -3.76 -13.68
CA ASN A 59 -13.71 -5.09 -14.11
C ASN A 59 -14.78 -5.66 -13.16
N THR A 60 -14.58 -5.54 -11.86
CA THR A 60 -15.55 -5.96 -10.84
C THR A 60 -16.89 -5.27 -11.02
N PHE A 61 -16.91 -3.94 -11.20
CA PHE A 61 -18.16 -3.22 -11.43
C PHE A 61 -18.85 -3.61 -12.74
N ALA A 62 -18.09 -3.84 -13.82
CA ALA A 62 -18.67 -4.29 -15.08
C ALA A 62 -19.35 -5.65 -14.94
N MET A 63 -18.68 -6.61 -14.31
CA MET A 63 -19.21 -7.94 -14.05
C MET A 63 -20.48 -7.88 -13.18
N GLN A 64 -20.47 -7.08 -12.11
CA GLN A 64 -21.64 -6.91 -11.25
C GLN A 64 -22.84 -6.33 -12.01
N ARG A 65 -22.63 -5.34 -12.87
CA ARG A 65 -23.71 -4.80 -13.72
C ARG A 65 -24.28 -5.87 -14.65
N GLN A 66 -23.43 -6.63 -15.32
CA GLN A 66 -23.87 -7.71 -16.21
C GLN A 66 -24.72 -8.74 -15.46
N MET A 67 -24.25 -9.18 -14.29
CA MET A 67 -24.99 -10.13 -13.45
C MET A 67 -26.32 -9.56 -12.98
N HIS A 68 -26.36 -8.29 -12.59
CA HIS A 68 -27.61 -7.61 -12.22
C HIS A 68 -28.61 -7.66 -13.37
N TYR A 69 -28.23 -7.23 -14.58
CA TYR A 69 -29.14 -7.27 -15.73
C TYR A 69 -29.57 -8.70 -16.09
N ALA A 70 -28.64 -9.66 -16.13
CA ALA A 70 -28.95 -11.05 -16.41
C ALA A 70 -29.97 -11.63 -15.40
N ASN A 71 -29.79 -11.35 -14.11
CA ASN A 71 -30.71 -11.79 -13.07
C ASN A 71 -32.09 -11.13 -13.19
N HIS A 72 -32.14 -9.85 -13.55
CA HIS A 72 -33.41 -9.16 -13.80
C HIS A 72 -34.13 -9.69 -15.04
N MET A 73 -33.41 -10.06 -16.11
CA MET A 73 -34.03 -10.68 -17.29
C MET A 73 -34.59 -12.07 -16.97
N LYS A 74 -33.84 -12.89 -16.22
CA LYS A 74 -34.29 -14.23 -15.78
C LYS A 74 -35.51 -14.20 -14.87
N LYS A 75 -35.72 -13.13 -14.10
CA LYS A 75 -36.90 -12.96 -13.24
C LYS A 75 -38.16 -12.53 -14.00
N ARG A 76 -38.00 -12.02 -15.22
CA ARG A 76 -39.11 -11.49 -16.04
C ARG A 76 -39.64 -12.51 -17.06
N THR A 77 -38.83 -13.52 -17.38
CA THR A 77 -39.19 -14.71 -18.17
C THR A 77 -39.76 -15.78 -17.26
#